data_AF-I7M9B7-F1
#
_entry.id   AF-I7M9B7-F1
#
_cell.length_a   1.000
_cell.length_b   1.000
_cell.length_c   1.000
_cell.angle_alpha   90.00
_cell.angle_beta   90.00
_cell.angle_gamma   90.00
#
_symmetry.space_group_name_H-M   'P 1'
#
loop_
_entity.id
_entity.type
_entity.pdbx_description
1 polymer ?
#
loop_
_entity_poly.entity_id
_entity_poly.type
_entity_poly.pdbx_seq_one_letter_code
_entity_poly.pdbx_strand_id
1 'polypeptide(L)'
;MRRRLKKFLKNSIVSWFFYIITWIYLLIMFVSISLQQLLNSDDAYLASVVINYIELFLLACLILEFLMAAYTQGFCNYFKVKLQVLDFIIIFLTLALVILDLLLGKSPQFTKIAAVAKGMFRFFRIILLFRKSNQFKKIKAASTIKTPAERIIDIFTDLKEFFDSKDIIEDIEWSISVIALNKIYETKIVIQGAENNKEIVDWINYGARQKEEQDKQFDQDILSNKNIDTKLQTYVNQIPQPILKYFKDVNELSFDCFEVEKIAKGSETSFLLLYLFQSNNILASVDIEPDILFNFFKQIEKGYNDNLYHNRLHAFDVLQTANFFLKSCNFIEIAAINEFDLCTIYISAACHDYDHPGVNNAFIINTSHEIALTYNDQSVLENHHASKTFQLFNDQNLDITANFTKEQYRSFREMVISIILSTDMAKHFSDIAKLKSRLGTDDYDIKGKDKQMCIDTIIHACDVSNPVKTWNVYQQWAHRVLSEFWSQGDQERSQGIQITYLCDRYTTNTAKSQVGFIDFIVKPLYEVICNFLPELKNYMQQIDSNKQKWNELVSFYDQDLERIKNQIQQLQQSKII
;
A
#
# COMPACT_ATOMS: atom_id res chain seq x y z
N MET A 1 28.08 -33.11 -9.10
CA MET A 1 28.81 -32.96 -7.81
C MET A 1 28.59 -31.58 -7.17
N ARG A 2 28.96 -30.47 -7.82
CA ARG A 2 28.79 -29.08 -7.31
C ARG A 2 27.40 -28.76 -6.73
N ARG A 3 26.31 -29.12 -7.42
CA ARG A 3 24.92 -28.89 -6.94
C ARG A 3 24.60 -29.63 -5.62
N ARG A 4 25.06 -30.88 -5.46
CA ARG A 4 24.86 -31.65 -4.23
C ARG A 4 25.66 -31.04 -3.07
N LEU A 5 26.88 -30.59 -3.33
CA LEU A 5 27.72 -29.93 -2.32
C LEU A 5 27.16 -28.55 -1.92
N LYS A 6 26.59 -27.78 -2.87
CA LYS A 6 25.89 -26.51 -2.60
C LYS A 6 24.68 -26.73 -1.69
N LYS A 7 23.88 -27.78 -1.93
CA LYS A 7 22.75 -28.16 -1.08
C LYS A 7 23.19 -28.62 0.32
N PHE A 8 24.31 -29.33 0.40
CA PHE A 8 24.92 -29.73 1.67
C PHE A 8 25.36 -28.52 2.51
N LEU A 9 26.07 -27.56 1.91
CA LEU A 9 26.53 -26.35 2.62
C LEU A 9 25.39 -25.41 3.03
N LYS A 10 24.30 -25.35 2.26
CA LYS A 10 23.08 -24.59 2.59
C LYS A 10 22.20 -25.28 3.65
N ASN A 11 22.53 -26.50 4.08
CA ASN A 11 21.78 -27.17 5.14
C ASN A 11 22.04 -26.47 6.49
N SER A 12 20.97 -26.09 7.18
CA SER A 12 21.05 -25.38 8.47
C SER A 12 21.92 -26.11 9.50
N ILE A 13 21.89 -27.45 9.54
CA ILE A 13 22.72 -28.25 10.46
C ILE A 13 24.21 -28.07 10.16
N VAL A 14 24.58 -28.08 8.87
CA VAL A 14 25.97 -27.91 8.42
C VAL A 14 26.44 -26.48 8.69
N SER A 15 25.57 -25.49 8.48
CA SER A 15 25.87 -24.10 8.84
C SER A 15 26.07 -23.95 10.36
N TRP A 16 25.19 -24.51 11.18
CA TRP A 16 25.31 -24.52 12.64
C TRP A 16 26.59 -25.22 13.12
N PHE A 17 27.00 -26.30 12.47
CA PHE A 17 28.26 -26.98 12.76
C PHE A 17 29.46 -26.03 12.61
N PHE A 18 29.57 -25.29 11.51
CA PHE A 18 30.68 -24.34 11.30
C PHE A 18 30.61 -23.11 12.23
N TYR A 19 29.40 -22.65 12.58
CA TYR A 19 29.22 -21.62 13.60
C TYR A 19 29.68 -22.09 14.98
N ILE A 20 29.29 -23.30 15.39
CA ILE A 20 29.69 -23.90 16.66
C ILE A 20 31.21 -24.09 16.71
N ILE A 21 31.82 -24.59 15.62
CA ILE A 21 33.29 -24.69 15.52
C ILE A 21 33.94 -23.32 15.72
N THR A 22 33.40 -22.25 15.14
CA THR A 22 33.96 -20.91 15.30
C THR A 22 33.79 -20.37 16.73
N TRP A 23 32.66 -20.65 17.38
CA TRP A 23 32.43 -20.29 18.78
C TRP A 23 33.34 -21.07 19.74
N ILE A 24 33.51 -22.37 19.52
CA ILE A 24 34.46 -23.20 20.27
C ILE A 24 35.88 -22.68 20.08
N TYR A 25 36.25 -22.30 18.86
CA TYR A 25 37.55 -21.70 18.56
C TYR A 25 37.78 -20.37 19.29
N LEU A 26 36.75 -19.54 19.45
CA LEU A 26 36.81 -18.33 20.29
C LEU A 26 36.93 -18.67 21.78
N LEU A 27 36.16 -19.64 22.28
CA LEU A 27 36.21 -20.01 23.69
C LEU A 27 37.60 -20.52 24.08
N ILE A 28 38.19 -21.38 23.24
CA ILE A 28 39.55 -21.91 23.45
C ILE A 28 40.59 -20.77 23.47
N MET A 29 40.40 -19.69 22.71
CA MET A 29 41.26 -18.51 22.77
C MET A 29 41.23 -17.83 24.14
N PHE A 30 40.03 -17.57 24.68
CA PHE A 30 39.89 -16.95 26.00
C PHE A 30 40.51 -17.84 27.08
N VAL A 31 40.24 -19.14 27.02
CA VAL A 31 40.86 -20.11 27.92
C VAL A 31 42.39 -20.11 27.78
N SER A 32 42.93 -20.03 26.56
CA SER A 32 44.37 -19.97 26.32
C SER A 32 45.03 -18.73 26.95
N ILE A 33 44.42 -17.56 26.80
CA ILE A 33 44.94 -16.30 27.36
C ILE A 33 44.89 -16.35 28.89
N SER A 34 43.79 -16.83 29.45
CA SER A 34 43.62 -16.95 30.89
C SER A 34 44.56 -17.99 31.51
N LEU A 35 44.73 -19.15 30.88
CA LEU A 35 45.66 -20.19 31.35
C LEU A 35 47.11 -19.74 31.32
N GLN A 36 47.52 -18.96 30.31
CA GLN A 36 48.88 -18.43 30.21
C GLN A 36 49.21 -17.42 31.34
N GLN A 37 48.20 -16.81 31.95
CA GLN A 37 48.38 -15.93 33.12
C GLN A 37 48.38 -16.69 34.46
N LEU A 38 47.86 -17.93 34.48
CA LEU A 38 47.64 -18.69 35.71
C LEU A 38 48.72 -19.77 35.97
N LEU A 39 49.35 -20.28 34.92
CA LEU A 39 50.28 -21.42 34.99
C LEU A 39 51.75 -20.98 35.08
N ASN A 40 52.57 -21.81 35.73
CA ASN A 40 54.03 -21.66 35.72
C ASN A 40 54.61 -21.91 34.32
N SER A 41 55.83 -21.43 34.04
CA SER A 41 56.39 -21.37 32.67
C SER A 41 56.39 -22.69 31.90
N ASP A 42 56.66 -23.81 32.58
CA ASP A 42 56.77 -25.12 31.93
C ASP A 42 55.39 -25.72 31.63
N ASP A 43 54.43 -25.57 32.55
CA ASP A 43 53.04 -25.99 32.36
C ASP A 43 52.32 -25.12 31.33
N ALA A 44 52.62 -23.82 31.31
CA ALA A 44 52.10 -22.88 30.32
C ALA A 44 52.60 -23.21 28.90
N TYR A 45 53.85 -23.68 28.76
CA TYR A 45 54.39 -24.12 27.48
C TYR A 45 53.68 -25.39 26.97
N LEU A 46 53.53 -26.41 27.82
CA LEU A 46 52.82 -27.63 27.46
C LEU A 46 51.35 -27.36 27.10
N ALA A 47 50.65 -26.52 27.88
CA ALA A 47 49.29 -26.11 27.59
C ALA A 47 49.20 -25.36 26.24
N SER A 48 50.15 -24.46 25.96
CA SER A 48 50.21 -23.72 24.68
C SER A 48 50.39 -24.64 23.48
N VAL A 49 51.25 -25.66 23.58
CA VAL A 49 51.44 -26.66 22.52
C VAL A 49 50.16 -27.44 22.24
N VAL A 50 49.48 -27.93 23.28
CA VAL A 50 48.20 -28.66 23.15
C VAL A 50 47.13 -27.78 22.51
N ILE A 51 47.01 -26.53 22.96
CA ILE A 51 46.06 -25.57 22.41
C ILE A 51 46.35 -25.32 20.92
N ASN A 52 47.60 -25.10 20.53
CA ASN A 52 47.99 -24.89 19.13
C ASN A 52 47.61 -26.09 18.22
N TYR A 53 47.69 -27.34 18.71
CA TYR A 53 47.21 -28.51 17.94
C TYR A 53 45.69 -28.55 17.80
N ILE A 54 44.94 -28.21 18.85
CA ILE A 54 43.48 -28.09 18.78
C ILE A 54 43.09 -26.99 17.79
N GLU A 55 43.80 -25.87 17.82
CA GLU A 55 43.60 -24.76 16.89
C GLU A 55 43.86 -25.15 15.44
N LEU A 56 44.92 -25.94 15.19
CA LEU A 56 45.25 -26.44 13.85
C LEU A 56 44.13 -27.34 13.29
N PHE A 57 43.57 -28.21 14.13
CA PHE A 57 42.44 -29.06 13.76
C PHE A 57 41.21 -28.23 13.39
N LEU A 58 40.85 -27.23 14.21
CA LEU A 58 39.72 -26.35 13.95
C LEU A 58 39.93 -25.52 12.68
N LEU A 59 41.14 -25.02 12.44
CA LEU A 59 41.49 -24.31 11.20
C LEU A 59 41.38 -25.23 9.97
N ALA A 60 41.76 -26.50 10.07
CA ALA A 60 41.61 -27.47 8.98
C ALA A 60 40.12 -27.68 8.60
N CYS A 61 39.22 -27.77 9.58
CA CYS A 61 37.78 -27.83 9.32
C CYS A 61 37.27 -26.58 8.58
N LEU A 62 37.79 -25.41 8.93
CA LEU A 62 37.37 -24.13 8.37
C LEU A 62 37.95 -23.89 6.97
N ILE A 63 39.15 -24.41 6.70
CA ILE A 63 39.72 -24.47 5.34
C ILE A 63 38.89 -25.41 4.47
N LEU A 64 38.45 -26.55 5.02
CA LEU A 64 37.57 -27.46 4.30
C LEU A 64 36.23 -26.79 3.95
N GLU A 65 35.63 -26.04 4.87
CA GLU A 65 34.44 -25.21 4.60
C GLU A 65 34.67 -24.25 3.42
N PHE A 66 35.77 -23.51 3.46
CA PHE A 66 36.18 -22.59 2.40
C PHE A 66 36.34 -23.32 1.06
N LEU A 67 37.08 -24.44 1.02
CA LEU A 67 37.33 -25.18 -0.22
C LEU A 67 36.04 -25.71 -0.83
N MET A 68 35.12 -26.21 0.00
CA MET A 68 33.80 -26.62 -0.46
C MET A 68 32.99 -25.42 -0.98
N ALA A 69 33.01 -24.28 -0.29
CA ALA A 69 32.31 -23.06 -0.70
C ALA A 69 32.86 -22.50 -2.02
N ALA A 70 34.17 -22.39 -2.16
CA ALA A 70 34.85 -21.94 -3.39
C ALA A 70 34.59 -22.89 -4.56
N TYR A 71 34.59 -24.20 -4.33
CA TYR A 71 34.26 -25.18 -5.37
C TYR A 71 32.79 -25.11 -5.81
N THR A 72 31.86 -24.81 -4.91
CA THR A 72 30.43 -24.68 -5.25
C THR A 72 30.09 -23.42 -6.04
N GLN A 73 30.76 -22.29 -5.76
CA GLN A 73 30.54 -21.01 -6.44
C GLN A 73 31.41 -20.85 -7.70
N GLY A 74 32.45 -21.68 -7.82
CA GLY A 74 33.54 -21.51 -8.78
C GLY A 74 34.60 -20.56 -8.21
N PHE A 75 35.86 -20.97 -8.22
CA PHE A 75 36.97 -20.23 -7.58
C PHE A 75 37.05 -18.77 -8.02
N CYS A 76 36.94 -18.51 -9.34
CA CYS A 76 36.98 -17.14 -9.87
C CYS A 76 35.81 -16.27 -9.40
N ASN A 77 34.64 -16.86 -9.16
CA ASN A 77 33.46 -16.11 -8.69
C ASN A 77 33.47 -15.92 -7.17
N TYR A 78 34.00 -16.90 -6.42
CA TYR A 78 34.19 -16.80 -4.97
C TYR A 78 35.07 -15.58 -4.61
N PHE A 79 36.18 -15.40 -5.32
CA PHE A 79 37.09 -14.29 -5.06
C PHE A 79 36.62 -12.91 -5.61
N LYS A 80 35.49 -12.83 -6.32
CA LYS A 80 34.89 -11.53 -6.69
C LYS A 80 34.22 -10.84 -5.49
N VAL A 81 33.81 -11.59 -4.47
CA VAL A 81 33.16 -11.04 -3.28
C VAL A 81 34.22 -10.61 -2.27
N LYS A 82 34.43 -9.28 -2.12
CA LYS A 82 35.47 -8.69 -1.25
C LYS A 82 35.53 -9.28 0.17
N LEU A 83 34.38 -9.61 0.75
CA LEU A 83 34.31 -10.19 2.10
C LEU A 83 34.73 -11.66 2.16
N GLN A 84 34.48 -12.44 1.11
CA GLN A 84 34.93 -13.84 1.01
C GLN A 84 36.45 -13.90 0.83
N VAL A 85 37.02 -12.93 0.10
CA VAL A 85 38.47 -12.71 0.00
C VAL A 85 39.06 -12.41 1.38
N LEU A 86 38.42 -11.52 2.14
CA LEU A 86 38.88 -11.17 3.50
C LEU A 86 38.83 -12.36 4.47
N ASP A 87 37.75 -13.15 4.47
CA ASP A 87 37.62 -14.38 5.28
C ASP A 87 38.72 -15.40 4.93
N PHE A 88 39.00 -15.58 3.63
CA PHE A 88 40.10 -16.41 3.16
C PHE A 88 41.47 -15.93 3.67
N ILE A 89 41.77 -14.64 3.52
CA ILE A 89 43.04 -14.05 4.00
C ILE A 89 43.19 -14.27 5.51
N ILE A 90 42.14 -14.03 6.28
CA ILE A 90 42.13 -14.21 7.73
C ILE A 90 42.46 -15.67 8.12
N ILE A 91 41.80 -16.65 7.49
CA ILE A 91 42.03 -18.08 7.77
C ILE A 91 43.48 -18.47 7.48
N PHE A 92 44.01 -18.07 6.33
CA PHE A 92 45.35 -18.45 5.89
C PHE A 92 46.45 -17.72 6.68
N LEU A 93 46.27 -16.44 7.02
CA LEU A 93 47.20 -15.73 7.92
C LEU A 93 47.19 -16.33 9.33
N THR A 94 46.02 -16.73 9.84
CA THR A 94 45.91 -17.39 11.15
C THR A 94 46.61 -18.76 11.14
N LEU A 95 46.44 -19.53 10.06
CA LEU A 95 47.15 -20.80 9.88
C LEU A 95 48.67 -20.60 9.87
N ALA A 96 49.17 -19.63 9.10
CA ALA A 96 50.59 -19.33 9.04
C ALA A 96 51.16 -18.96 10.41
N LEU A 97 50.42 -18.15 11.19
CA LEU A 97 50.82 -17.76 12.55
C LEU A 97 50.84 -18.95 13.52
N VAL A 98 49.87 -19.87 13.45
CA VAL A 98 49.87 -21.08 14.31
C VAL A 98 51.04 -22.00 13.97
N ILE A 99 51.34 -22.18 12.68
CA ILE A 99 52.50 -22.98 12.23
C ILE A 99 53.81 -22.33 12.67
N LEU A 100 53.96 -21.02 12.49
CA LEU A 100 55.14 -20.29 12.94
C LEU A 100 55.32 -20.35 14.46
N ASP A 101 54.23 -20.28 15.23
CA ASP A 101 54.26 -20.40 16.69
C ASP A 101 54.71 -21.81 17.13
N LEU A 102 54.30 -22.86 16.43
CA LEU A 102 54.79 -24.24 16.67
C LEU A 102 56.26 -24.42 16.30
N LEU A 103 56.76 -23.74 15.26
CA LEU A 103 58.15 -23.85 14.79
C LEU A 103 59.13 -22.96 15.59
N LEU A 104 58.68 -21.78 16.01
CA LEU A 104 59.51 -20.71 16.60
C LEU A 104 59.17 -20.41 18.08
N GLY A 105 58.25 -21.17 18.69
CA GLY A 105 57.64 -20.94 20.01
C GLY A 105 58.57 -20.93 21.24
N LYS A 106 59.89 -20.97 21.04
CA LYS A 106 60.89 -20.75 22.10
C LYS A 106 61.20 -19.27 22.36
N SER A 107 60.72 -18.34 21.51
CA SER A 107 60.91 -16.89 21.68
C SER A 107 59.73 -16.22 22.40
N PRO A 108 59.90 -15.68 23.63
CA PRO A 108 58.81 -15.09 24.41
C PRO A 108 58.19 -13.82 23.80
N GLN A 109 58.94 -13.10 22.95
CA GLN A 109 58.45 -11.90 22.27
C GLN A 109 57.59 -12.26 21.05
N PHE A 110 58.01 -13.28 20.29
CA PHE A 110 57.27 -13.72 19.10
C PHE A 110 55.94 -14.36 19.48
N THR A 111 55.92 -15.20 20.52
CA THR A 111 54.69 -15.87 21.00
C THR A 111 53.62 -14.86 21.45
N LYS A 112 54.02 -13.76 22.10
CA LYS A 112 53.10 -12.67 22.48
C LYS A 112 52.54 -11.92 21.27
N ILE A 113 53.38 -11.56 20.30
CA ILE A 113 52.93 -10.86 19.09
C ILE A 113 52.03 -11.76 18.24
N ALA A 114 52.40 -13.04 18.08
CA ALA A 114 51.61 -14.03 17.39
C ALA A 114 50.27 -14.25 18.10
N ALA A 115 50.22 -14.30 19.43
CA ALA A 115 48.98 -14.42 20.19
C ALA A 115 48.03 -13.23 19.98
N VAL A 116 48.56 -11.99 19.99
CA VAL A 116 47.77 -10.78 19.72
C VAL A 116 47.25 -10.75 18.27
N ALA A 117 48.11 -11.04 17.30
CA ALA A 117 47.73 -11.08 15.89
C ALA A 117 46.69 -12.18 15.59
N LYS A 118 46.87 -13.37 16.17
CA LYS A 118 45.88 -14.47 16.13
C LYS A 118 44.54 -14.02 16.72
N GLY A 119 44.54 -13.33 17.86
CA GLY A 119 43.34 -12.78 18.48
C GLY A 119 42.61 -11.75 17.61
N MET A 120 43.34 -10.82 16.98
CA MET A 120 42.77 -9.81 16.08
C MET A 120 42.12 -10.44 14.85
N PHE A 121 42.80 -11.37 14.17
CA PHE A 121 42.26 -12.05 13.00
C PHE A 121 41.00 -12.87 13.32
N ARG A 122 40.94 -13.49 14.51
CA ARG A 122 39.75 -14.18 15.01
C ARG A 122 38.58 -13.24 15.27
N PHE A 123 38.84 -12.08 15.87
CA PHE A 123 37.83 -11.05 16.08
C PHE A 123 37.22 -10.55 14.76
N PHE A 124 38.06 -10.26 13.76
CA PHE A 124 37.58 -9.88 12.43
C PHE A 124 36.73 -10.98 11.78
N ARG A 125 37.07 -12.25 12.00
CA ARG A 125 36.25 -13.37 11.50
C ARG A 125 34.87 -13.43 12.11
N ILE A 126 34.75 -13.16 13.40
CA ILE A 126 33.47 -13.13 14.11
C ILE A 126 32.57 -12.05 13.54
N ILE A 127 33.12 -10.87 13.23
CA ILE A 127 32.37 -9.81 12.54
C ILE A 127 31.85 -10.28 11.17
N LEU A 128 32.67 -11.03 10.42
CA LEU A 128 32.26 -11.61 9.13
C LEU A 128 31.17 -12.68 9.28
N LEU A 129 31.23 -13.49 10.35
CA LEU A 129 30.23 -14.53 10.63
C LEU A 129 28.92 -13.98 11.19
N PHE A 130 28.97 -12.95 12.04
CA PHE A 130 27.78 -12.19 12.46
C PHE A 130 27.11 -11.50 11.28
N ARG A 131 27.86 -11.12 10.23
CA ARG A 131 27.26 -10.59 9.00
C ARG A 131 26.64 -11.68 8.12
N LYS A 132 27.27 -12.85 8.02
CA LYS A 132 26.64 -14.06 7.44
C LYS A 132 25.36 -14.45 8.21
N SER A 133 25.32 -14.30 9.53
CA SER A 133 24.11 -14.53 10.33
C SER A 133 23.13 -13.35 10.35
N ASN A 134 23.55 -12.12 10.01
CA ASN A 134 22.64 -11.00 9.77
C ASN A 134 21.93 -11.09 8.42
N GLN A 135 22.37 -11.95 7.47
CA GLN A 135 21.47 -12.43 6.41
C GLN A 135 20.32 -13.29 6.96
N PHE A 136 20.48 -13.83 8.17
CA PHE A 136 19.43 -14.50 8.95
C PHE A 136 18.77 -13.59 10.00
N LYS A 137 19.10 -12.29 10.10
CA LYS A 137 18.19 -11.28 10.71
C LYS A 137 17.08 -10.82 9.75
N LYS A 138 16.61 -11.75 8.91
CA LYS A 138 15.18 -11.93 8.64
C LYS A 138 14.65 -13.09 9.50
N ILE A 139 14.95 -13.10 10.81
CA ILE A 139 14.02 -13.73 11.74
C ILE A 139 12.79 -12.83 11.70
N LYS A 140 11.80 -13.31 10.94
CA LYS A 140 10.44 -12.82 10.87
C LYS A 140 9.92 -12.55 12.28
N ALA A 141 9.96 -11.29 12.68
CA ALA A 141 8.86 -10.72 13.43
C ALA A 141 8.02 -9.92 12.43
N ALA A 142 6.70 -10.00 12.58
CA ALA A 142 5.65 -9.24 11.90
C ALA A 142 5.19 -9.72 10.50
N SER A 143 3.94 -10.21 10.49
CA SER A 143 3.03 -10.48 9.36
C SER A 143 3.40 -11.60 8.36
N THR A 144 2.53 -12.61 8.31
CA THR A 144 2.65 -13.80 7.46
C THR A 144 1.91 -13.65 6.13
N ILE A 145 1.85 -12.44 5.57
CA ILE A 145 1.06 -12.17 4.35
C ILE A 145 1.91 -11.35 3.40
N LYS A 146 2.11 -11.92 2.20
CA LYS A 146 2.78 -11.28 1.06
C LYS A 146 1.75 -11.13 -0.04
N THR A 147 1.78 -10.02 -0.76
CA THR A 147 0.95 -9.82 -1.96
C THR A 147 1.33 -10.83 -3.06
N PRO A 148 0.44 -11.12 -4.01
CA PRO A 148 0.78 -11.97 -5.17
C PRO A 148 2.00 -11.46 -5.94
N ALA A 149 2.15 -10.15 -6.11
CA ALA A 149 3.30 -9.53 -6.77
C ALA A 149 4.61 -9.78 -6.01
N GLU A 150 4.63 -9.58 -4.69
CA GLU A 150 5.79 -9.90 -3.84
C GLU A 150 6.14 -11.40 -3.90
N ARG A 151 5.13 -12.26 -3.95
CA ARG A 151 5.32 -13.70 -4.08
C ARG A 151 5.93 -14.07 -5.44
N ILE A 152 5.56 -13.38 -6.52
CA ILE A 152 6.16 -13.57 -7.85
C ILE A 152 7.59 -13.01 -7.89
N ILE A 153 7.84 -11.84 -7.28
CA ILE A 153 9.18 -11.27 -7.14
C ILE A 153 10.09 -12.22 -6.37
N ASP A 154 9.61 -12.83 -5.29
CA ASP A 154 10.36 -13.86 -4.56
C ASP A 154 10.68 -15.06 -5.46
N ILE A 155 9.70 -15.57 -6.21
CA ILE A 155 9.90 -16.70 -7.14
C ILE A 155 10.94 -16.35 -8.21
N PHE A 156 10.90 -15.13 -8.77
CA PHE A 156 11.86 -14.68 -9.79
C PHE A 156 13.25 -14.46 -9.20
N THR A 157 13.31 -13.92 -7.98
CA THR A 157 14.57 -13.77 -7.22
C THR A 157 15.19 -15.13 -6.91
N ASP A 158 14.37 -16.12 -6.56
CA ASP A 158 14.80 -17.49 -6.34
C ASP A 158 15.22 -18.17 -7.67
N LEU A 159 14.49 -17.95 -8.77
CA LEU A 159 14.79 -18.48 -10.09
C LEU A 159 16.11 -17.96 -10.65
N LYS A 160 16.44 -16.69 -10.39
CA LYS A 160 17.73 -16.07 -10.74
C LYS A 160 18.92 -16.89 -10.24
N GLU A 161 18.80 -17.57 -9.09
CA GLU A 161 19.87 -18.41 -8.55
C GLU A 161 20.17 -19.70 -9.35
N PHE A 162 19.32 -20.04 -10.34
CA PHE A 162 19.43 -21.27 -11.13
C PHE A 162 20.01 -21.08 -12.53
N PHE A 163 20.18 -19.84 -13.00
CA PHE A 163 20.72 -19.52 -14.32
C PHE A 163 22.14 -18.94 -14.21
N ASP A 164 23.04 -19.38 -15.09
CA ASP A 164 24.42 -18.86 -15.19
C ASP A 164 24.60 -17.88 -16.37
N SER A 165 23.59 -17.75 -17.25
CA SER A 165 23.62 -16.86 -18.41
C SER A 165 23.34 -15.41 -17.99
N LYS A 166 24.22 -14.49 -18.39
CA LYS A 166 24.12 -13.06 -18.06
C LYS A 166 22.82 -12.46 -18.61
N ASP A 167 22.45 -12.80 -19.85
CA ASP A 167 21.27 -12.25 -20.51
C ASP A 167 19.98 -12.68 -19.79
N ILE A 168 19.89 -13.95 -19.36
CA ILE A 168 18.74 -14.47 -18.62
C ILE A 168 18.63 -13.82 -17.22
N ILE A 169 19.78 -13.55 -16.58
CA ILE A 169 19.81 -12.88 -15.28
C ILE A 169 19.32 -11.43 -15.43
N GLU A 170 19.75 -10.72 -16.48
CA GLU A 170 19.31 -9.36 -16.78
C GLU A 170 17.80 -9.33 -17.11
N ASP A 171 17.28 -10.30 -17.85
CA ASP A 171 15.83 -10.42 -18.13
C ASP A 171 15.00 -10.69 -16.87
N ILE A 172 15.51 -11.51 -15.93
CA ILE A 172 14.86 -11.78 -14.65
C ILE A 172 14.90 -10.53 -13.76
N GLU A 173 16.03 -9.82 -13.69
CA GLU A 173 16.14 -8.55 -12.95
C GLU A 173 15.21 -7.48 -13.52
N TRP A 174 15.14 -7.39 -14.85
CA TRP A 174 14.19 -6.52 -15.54
C TRP A 174 12.75 -6.91 -15.19
N SER A 175 12.40 -8.20 -15.24
CA SER A 175 11.06 -8.68 -14.89
C SER A 175 10.70 -8.38 -13.42
N ILE A 176 11.64 -8.55 -12.50
CA ILE A 176 11.49 -8.15 -11.09
C ILE A 176 11.24 -6.64 -11.01
N SER A 177 11.98 -5.83 -11.75
CA SER A 177 11.80 -4.37 -11.75
C SER A 177 10.44 -3.94 -12.32
N VAL A 178 9.96 -4.58 -13.38
CA VAL A 178 8.64 -4.31 -13.98
C VAL A 178 7.52 -4.67 -13.01
N ILE A 179 7.61 -5.80 -12.32
CA ILE A 179 6.62 -6.23 -11.33
C ILE A 179 6.67 -5.34 -10.07
N ALA A 180 7.88 -5.03 -9.58
CA ALA A 180 8.07 -4.17 -8.40
C ALA A 180 7.62 -2.72 -8.63
N LEU A 181 7.72 -2.22 -9.86
CA LEU A 181 7.26 -0.89 -10.26
C LEU A 181 5.81 -0.89 -10.79
N ASN A 182 5.11 -2.03 -10.73
CA ASN A 182 3.75 -2.24 -11.22
C ASN A 182 3.54 -1.86 -12.71
N LYS A 183 4.54 -2.11 -13.56
CA LYS A 183 4.58 -1.75 -14.99
C LYS A 183 4.14 -2.89 -15.91
N ILE A 184 3.50 -3.93 -15.39
CA ILE A 184 3.15 -5.15 -16.14
C ILE A 184 2.16 -4.84 -17.27
N TYR A 185 1.33 -3.80 -17.12
CA TYR A 185 0.32 -3.36 -18.08
C TYR A 185 0.73 -2.10 -18.87
N GLU A 186 1.93 -1.54 -18.63
CA GLU A 186 2.42 -0.42 -19.44
C GLU A 186 2.78 -0.92 -20.86
N THR A 187 2.02 -0.49 -21.86
CA THR A 187 2.32 -0.82 -23.27
C THR A 187 3.58 -0.06 -23.70
N LYS A 188 4.70 -0.76 -23.89
CA LYS A 188 5.87 -0.18 -24.56
C LYS A 188 5.69 -0.25 -26.08
N ILE A 189 5.50 0.91 -26.71
CA ILE A 189 5.73 1.05 -28.15
C ILE A 189 7.23 0.87 -28.38
N VAL A 190 7.64 -0.31 -28.85
CA VAL A 190 9.01 -0.54 -29.32
C VAL A 190 9.10 0.00 -30.73
N ILE A 191 9.53 1.26 -30.89
CA ILE A 191 9.90 1.81 -32.20
C ILE A 191 11.33 1.38 -32.48
N GLN A 192 11.51 0.33 -33.29
CA GLN A 192 12.81 0.05 -33.90
C GLN A 192 13.09 1.09 -34.98
N GLY A 193 14.17 1.86 -34.79
CA GLY A 193 14.74 2.75 -35.81
C GLY A 193 14.20 4.18 -35.80
N ALA A 194 14.49 4.96 -34.76
CA ALA A 194 14.19 6.39 -34.71
C ALA A 194 15.44 7.22 -34.41
N GLU A 195 16.45 7.14 -35.27
CA GLU A 195 17.22 8.34 -35.58
C GLU A 195 16.36 9.16 -36.54
N ASN A 196 15.94 10.36 -36.13
CA ASN A 196 15.16 11.37 -36.88
C ASN A 196 13.66 11.50 -36.56
N ASN A 197 13.28 11.72 -35.30
CA ASN A 197 11.98 12.37 -35.02
C ASN A 197 12.14 13.64 -34.19
N LYS A 198 12.41 14.74 -34.92
CA LYS A 198 12.54 16.11 -34.40
C LYS A 198 11.24 16.62 -33.77
N GLU A 199 10.08 16.15 -34.24
CA GLU A 199 8.76 16.52 -33.72
C GLU A 199 8.49 16.04 -32.28
N ILE A 200 8.96 14.86 -31.89
CA ILE A 200 8.74 14.34 -30.54
C ILE A 200 9.58 15.11 -29.52
N VAL A 201 10.79 15.51 -29.92
CA VAL A 201 11.68 16.35 -29.12
C VAL A 201 11.14 17.78 -29.03
N ASP A 202 10.55 18.31 -30.10
CA ASP A 202 9.91 19.63 -30.09
C ASP A 202 8.63 19.65 -29.24
N TRP A 203 7.86 18.56 -29.19
CA TRP A 203 6.66 18.43 -28.35
C TRP A 203 7.00 18.36 -26.85
N ILE A 204 8.05 17.62 -26.48
CA ILE A 204 8.55 17.55 -25.10
C ILE A 204 9.14 18.90 -24.65
N ASN A 205 9.81 19.62 -25.56
CA ASN A 205 10.43 20.92 -25.25
C ASN A 205 9.45 22.10 -25.29
N TYR A 206 8.23 21.92 -25.79
CA TYR A 206 7.16 22.92 -25.72
C TYR A 206 6.52 22.97 -24.32
N GLY A 207 6.45 21.82 -23.63
CA GLY A 207 5.89 21.72 -22.26
C GLY A 207 6.79 22.28 -21.15
N ALA A 208 8.09 22.49 -21.42
CA ALA A 208 9.07 22.94 -20.43
C ALA A 208 9.40 24.45 -20.49
N ARG A 209 8.74 25.22 -21.36
CA ARG A 209 9.03 26.66 -21.62
C ARG A 209 7.85 27.61 -21.35
N GLN A 210 6.99 27.29 -20.39
CA GLN A 210 5.96 28.23 -19.88
C GLN A 210 5.94 28.31 -18.36
N LYS A 211 7.13 28.36 -17.74
CA LYS A 211 7.32 28.70 -16.32
C LYS A 211 8.15 29.98 -16.22
N GLU A 212 7.60 31.08 -16.72
CA GLU A 212 7.98 32.46 -16.38
C GLU A 212 7.05 33.42 -17.13
N GLU A 213 6.24 34.16 -16.36
CA GLU A 213 5.42 35.34 -16.68
C GLU A 213 3.96 35.20 -16.18
N GLN A 214 3.78 35.41 -14.88
CA GLN A 214 2.51 35.86 -14.31
C GLN A 214 2.80 37.02 -13.38
N ASP A 215 2.48 38.23 -13.83
CA ASP A 215 2.13 39.32 -12.93
C ASP A 215 1.18 40.30 -13.62
N LYS A 216 0.14 40.67 -12.86
CA LYS A 216 -0.91 41.68 -13.10
C LYS A 216 -2.11 41.23 -13.94
N GLN A 217 -3.26 41.11 -13.26
CA GLN A 217 -4.30 42.14 -13.26
C GLN A 217 -5.56 41.62 -12.53
N PHE A 218 -5.79 42.05 -11.29
CA PHE A 218 -7.09 41.90 -10.63
C PHE A 218 -7.40 43.14 -9.79
N ASP A 219 -8.28 43.98 -10.33
CA ASP A 219 -9.04 44.97 -9.58
C ASP A 219 -10.35 45.21 -10.34
N GLN A 220 -11.30 44.27 -10.19
CA GLN A 220 -12.73 44.46 -10.48
C GLN A 220 -13.71 43.52 -9.72
N ASP A 221 -13.25 42.67 -8.78
CA ASP A 221 -14.02 41.53 -8.24
C ASP A 221 -14.90 41.78 -7.00
N ILE A 222 -14.88 42.97 -6.42
CA ILE A 222 -15.53 43.18 -5.11
C ILE A 222 -17.08 43.26 -5.23
N LEU A 223 -17.61 43.57 -6.43
CA LEU A 223 -19.06 43.70 -6.67
C LEU A 223 -19.71 42.43 -7.24
N SER A 224 -19.00 41.63 -8.05
CA SER A 224 -19.48 40.33 -8.56
C SER A 224 -19.60 39.31 -7.43
N ASN A 225 -18.59 39.23 -6.56
CA ASN A 225 -18.54 38.25 -5.47
C ASN A 225 -19.68 38.40 -4.44
N LYS A 226 -20.17 39.63 -4.19
CA LYS A 226 -21.33 39.83 -3.30
C LYS A 226 -22.64 39.30 -3.88
N ASN A 227 -22.84 39.40 -5.21
CA ASN A 227 -24.08 38.95 -5.84
C ASN A 227 -24.14 37.41 -5.97
N ILE A 228 -23.00 36.77 -6.25
CA ILE A 228 -22.87 35.31 -6.34
C ILE A 228 -23.15 34.67 -4.98
N ASP A 229 -22.54 35.19 -3.90
CA ASP A 229 -22.75 34.71 -2.53
C ASP A 229 -24.21 34.87 -2.08
N THR A 230 -24.85 36.01 -2.42
CA THR A 230 -26.27 36.25 -2.11
C THR A 230 -27.20 35.24 -2.79
N LYS A 231 -26.86 34.80 -4.01
CA LYS A 231 -27.68 33.85 -4.77
C LYS A 231 -27.51 32.41 -4.29
N LEU A 232 -26.27 31.97 -4.00
CA LEU A 232 -26.04 30.67 -3.37
C LEU A 232 -26.74 30.58 -2.01
N GLN A 233 -26.69 31.65 -1.21
CA GLN A 233 -27.41 31.74 0.06
C GLN A 233 -28.93 31.52 -0.10
N THR A 234 -29.52 31.90 -1.25
CA THR A 234 -30.94 31.66 -1.53
C THR A 234 -31.25 30.17 -1.64
N TYR A 235 -30.35 29.36 -2.22
CA TYR A 235 -30.47 27.90 -2.27
C TYR A 235 -30.18 27.25 -0.91
N VAL A 236 -29.20 27.75 -0.17
CA VAL A 236 -28.91 27.28 1.20
C VAL A 236 -30.11 27.50 2.12
N ASN A 237 -30.85 28.60 1.95
CA ASN A 237 -32.08 28.87 2.70
C ASN A 237 -33.22 27.88 2.39
N GLN A 238 -33.13 27.11 1.30
CA GLN A 238 -34.08 26.03 0.99
C GLN A 238 -33.79 24.75 1.77
N ILE A 239 -32.60 24.62 2.36
CA ILE A 239 -32.26 23.46 3.20
C ILE A 239 -33.15 23.47 4.44
N PRO A 240 -33.88 22.38 4.73
CA PRO A 240 -34.71 22.27 5.93
C PRO A 240 -33.93 22.59 7.21
N GLN A 241 -34.51 23.41 8.09
CA GLN A 241 -33.89 23.81 9.37
C GLN A 241 -33.41 22.62 10.24
N PRO A 242 -34.12 21.48 10.32
CA PRO A 242 -33.60 20.32 11.02
C PRO A 242 -32.28 19.80 10.43
N ILE A 243 -32.14 19.80 9.10
CA ILE A 243 -30.91 19.37 8.42
C ILE A 243 -29.77 20.35 8.68
N LEU A 244 -30.03 21.67 8.59
CA LEU A 244 -29.03 22.69 8.95
C LEU A 244 -28.53 22.55 10.38
N LYS A 245 -29.40 22.12 11.32
CA LYS A 245 -28.99 21.82 12.69
C LYS A 245 -28.04 20.62 12.75
N TYR A 246 -28.32 19.56 12.00
CA TYR A 246 -27.42 18.40 11.89
C TYR A 246 -26.08 18.79 11.26
N PHE A 247 -26.08 19.61 10.21
CA PHE A 247 -24.86 20.05 9.52
C PHE A 247 -23.92 20.91 10.36
N LYS A 248 -24.33 21.36 11.56
CA LYS A 248 -23.39 21.98 12.52
C LYS A 248 -22.30 21.01 12.97
N ASP A 249 -22.61 19.72 13.01
CA ASP A 249 -21.69 18.66 13.42
C ASP A 249 -21.04 17.96 12.21
N VAL A 250 -21.15 18.53 11.00
CA VAL A 250 -20.65 17.92 9.75
C VAL A 250 -19.13 17.71 9.71
N ASN A 251 -18.41 18.38 10.61
CA ASN A 251 -16.98 18.23 10.80
C ASN A 251 -16.63 17.10 11.78
N GLU A 252 -17.60 16.38 12.33
CA GLU A 252 -17.34 15.30 13.30
C GLU A 252 -17.38 13.93 12.61
N LEU A 253 -16.46 13.03 12.99
CA LEU A 253 -16.49 11.64 12.50
C LEU A 253 -17.70 10.86 13.05
N SER A 254 -18.26 11.31 14.17
CA SER A 254 -19.44 10.72 14.79
C SER A 254 -20.76 11.07 14.08
N PHE A 255 -20.70 11.87 13.02
CA PHE A 255 -21.85 12.26 12.22
C PHE A 255 -22.64 11.03 11.73
N ASP A 256 -23.96 11.03 11.96
CA ASP A 256 -24.85 9.95 11.56
C ASP A 256 -25.58 10.33 10.26
N CYS A 257 -25.10 9.80 9.14
CA CYS A 257 -25.69 10.04 7.82
C CYS A 257 -27.12 9.46 7.71
N PHE A 258 -27.46 8.41 8.45
CA PHE A 258 -28.80 7.81 8.41
C PHE A 258 -29.86 8.70 9.07
N GLU A 259 -29.49 9.55 10.03
CA GLU A 259 -30.42 10.55 10.57
C GLU A 259 -30.76 11.63 9.55
N VAL A 260 -29.81 12.00 8.69
CA VAL A 260 -30.07 12.94 7.59
C VAL A 260 -30.95 12.30 6.53
N GLU A 261 -30.70 11.05 6.14
CA GLU A 261 -31.52 10.30 5.16
C GLU A 261 -33.02 10.37 5.49
N LYS A 262 -33.37 10.17 6.77
CA LYS A 262 -34.77 10.21 7.27
C LYS A 262 -35.47 11.54 7.03
N ILE A 263 -34.72 12.65 7.03
CA ILE A 263 -35.25 14.01 6.97
C ILE A 263 -35.13 14.58 5.56
N ALA A 264 -34.02 14.31 4.87
CA ALA A 264 -33.66 14.86 3.57
C ALA A 264 -34.48 14.27 2.41
N LYS A 265 -35.03 13.06 2.57
CA LYS A 265 -35.91 12.40 1.59
C LYS A 265 -35.31 12.36 0.17
N GLY A 266 -34.04 11.98 0.08
CA GLY A 266 -33.31 11.91 -1.19
C GLY A 266 -32.76 13.25 -1.64
N SER A 267 -32.53 14.20 -0.72
CA SER A 267 -31.87 15.49 -0.97
C SER A 267 -30.58 15.70 -0.17
N GLU A 268 -30.11 14.64 0.49
CA GLU A 268 -28.96 14.65 1.41
C GLU A 268 -27.68 15.20 0.76
N THR A 269 -27.25 14.65 -0.36
CA THR A 269 -25.98 15.01 -1.03
C THR A 269 -26.02 16.42 -1.58
N SER A 270 -27.12 16.80 -2.24
CA SER A 270 -27.26 18.15 -2.79
C SER A 270 -27.29 19.23 -1.70
N PHE A 271 -27.97 18.97 -0.58
CA PHE A 271 -27.96 19.88 0.56
C PHE A 271 -26.58 20.00 1.21
N LEU A 272 -25.86 18.89 1.34
CA LEU A 272 -24.51 18.92 1.90
C LEU A 272 -23.56 19.72 1.01
N LEU A 273 -23.59 19.50 -0.31
CA LEU A 273 -22.79 20.28 -1.25
C LEU A 273 -23.09 21.78 -1.17
N LEU A 274 -24.36 22.18 -1.14
CA LEU A 274 -24.74 23.59 -0.95
C LEU A 274 -24.18 24.17 0.36
N TYR A 275 -24.33 23.43 1.46
CA TYR A 275 -23.83 23.85 2.76
C TYR A 275 -22.29 23.98 2.78
N LEU A 276 -21.58 23.03 2.18
CA LEU A 276 -20.12 23.04 2.13
C LEU A 276 -19.59 24.14 1.19
N PHE A 277 -20.21 24.35 0.03
CA PHE A 277 -19.80 25.42 -0.88
C PHE A 277 -19.97 26.80 -0.26
N GLN A 278 -21.09 27.03 0.44
CA GLN A 278 -21.35 28.27 1.15
C GLN A 278 -20.40 28.47 2.34
N SER A 279 -20.27 27.47 3.22
CA SER A 279 -19.47 27.58 4.44
C SER A 279 -17.97 27.72 4.18
N ASN A 280 -17.51 27.27 3.00
CA ASN A 280 -16.12 27.44 2.55
C ASN A 280 -15.93 28.60 1.58
N ASN A 281 -16.97 29.37 1.26
CA ASN A 281 -16.93 30.50 0.33
C ASN A 281 -16.27 30.15 -1.02
N ILE A 282 -16.54 28.94 -1.54
CA ILE A 282 -15.86 28.40 -2.74
C ILE A 282 -16.11 29.28 -3.97
N LEU A 283 -17.34 29.80 -4.12
CA LEU A 283 -17.73 30.62 -5.27
C LEU A 283 -17.11 32.02 -5.29
N ALA A 284 -16.40 32.44 -4.23
CA ALA A 284 -15.64 33.69 -4.28
C ALA A 284 -14.33 33.56 -5.08
N SER A 285 -13.83 32.34 -5.26
CA SER A 285 -12.56 32.06 -5.93
C SER A 285 -12.71 31.19 -7.18
N VAL A 286 -13.86 30.52 -7.33
CA VAL A 286 -14.15 29.62 -8.46
C VAL A 286 -15.38 30.16 -9.19
N ASP A 287 -15.18 30.60 -10.43
CA ASP A 287 -16.22 31.20 -11.27
C ASP A 287 -17.22 30.13 -11.74
N ILE A 288 -18.29 29.94 -10.96
CA ILE A 288 -19.40 29.04 -11.27
C ILE A 288 -20.72 29.76 -10.99
N GLU A 289 -21.59 29.78 -11.99
CA GLU A 289 -22.94 30.34 -11.85
C GLU A 289 -23.77 29.54 -10.82
N PRO A 290 -24.35 30.19 -9.78
CA PRO A 290 -25.07 29.49 -8.71
C PRO A 290 -26.25 28.63 -9.17
N ASP A 291 -26.94 29.02 -10.25
CA ASP A 291 -28.06 28.24 -10.79
C ASP A 291 -27.58 26.95 -11.44
N ILE A 292 -26.48 27.03 -12.21
CA ILE A 292 -25.85 25.87 -12.85
C ILE A 292 -25.33 24.92 -11.78
N LEU A 293 -24.68 25.46 -10.74
CA LEU A 293 -24.20 24.67 -9.60
C LEU A 293 -25.34 23.94 -8.89
N PHE A 294 -26.44 24.65 -8.58
CA PHE A 294 -27.60 24.04 -7.92
C PHE A 294 -28.22 22.93 -8.77
N ASN A 295 -28.40 23.17 -10.07
CA ASN A 295 -28.94 22.17 -10.99
C ASN A 295 -28.01 20.95 -11.09
N PHE A 296 -26.70 21.16 -11.17
CA PHE A 296 -25.70 20.11 -11.18
C PHE A 296 -25.76 19.26 -9.89
N PHE A 297 -25.83 19.87 -8.71
CA PHE A 297 -25.95 19.15 -7.44
C PHE A 297 -27.23 18.31 -7.37
N LYS A 298 -28.37 18.84 -7.84
CA LYS A 298 -29.61 18.06 -7.95
C LYS A 298 -29.50 16.92 -8.96
N GLN A 299 -28.71 17.08 -10.02
CA GLN A 299 -28.52 16.05 -11.04
C GLN A 299 -27.58 14.92 -10.59
N ILE A 300 -26.55 15.22 -9.80
CA ILE A 300 -25.71 14.20 -9.14
C ILE A 300 -26.60 13.26 -8.33
N GLU A 301 -27.44 13.84 -7.48
CA GLU A 301 -28.31 13.07 -6.60
C GLU A 301 -29.32 12.19 -7.34
N LYS A 302 -29.89 12.69 -8.45
CA LYS A 302 -30.82 11.94 -9.29
C LYS A 302 -30.19 10.79 -10.06
N GLY A 303 -28.89 10.86 -10.35
CA GLY A 303 -28.21 9.80 -11.11
C GLY A 303 -27.68 8.65 -10.26
N TYR A 304 -27.90 8.68 -8.95
CA TYR A 304 -27.69 7.50 -8.11
C TYR A 304 -28.92 6.59 -8.14
N ASN A 305 -28.70 5.32 -8.47
CA ASN A 305 -29.73 4.29 -8.40
C ASN A 305 -30.08 3.96 -6.94
N ASP A 306 -31.28 3.42 -6.71
CA ASP A 306 -31.75 2.97 -5.39
C ASP A 306 -31.12 1.62 -4.99
N ASN A 307 -29.78 1.55 -5.06
CA ASN A 307 -28.98 0.42 -4.62
C ASN A 307 -28.97 0.33 -3.08
N LEU A 308 -28.57 -0.82 -2.53
CA LEU A 308 -28.57 -1.03 -1.08
C LEU A 308 -27.41 -0.27 -0.40
N TYR A 309 -26.24 -0.27 -1.04
CA TYR A 309 -25.02 0.38 -0.58
C TYR A 309 -24.59 1.53 -1.50
N HIS A 310 -24.24 1.25 -2.77
CA HIS A 310 -23.71 2.25 -3.70
C HIS A 310 -24.83 3.17 -4.24
N ASN A 311 -25.37 4.00 -3.36
CA ASN A 311 -26.47 4.93 -3.58
C ASN A 311 -26.08 6.34 -3.15
N ARG A 312 -27.00 7.30 -3.29
CA ARG A 312 -26.81 8.71 -2.91
C ARG A 312 -26.40 8.92 -1.46
N LEU A 313 -26.85 8.07 -0.53
CA LEU A 313 -26.45 8.18 0.88
C LEU A 313 -24.98 7.79 1.08
N HIS A 314 -24.48 6.79 0.36
CA HIS A 314 -23.04 6.45 0.38
C HIS A 314 -22.21 7.62 -0.15
N ALA A 315 -22.61 8.22 -1.27
CA ALA A 315 -21.96 9.42 -1.80
C ALA A 315 -21.96 10.59 -0.79
N PHE A 316 -23.07 10.77 -0.07
CA PHE A 316 -23.15 11.73 1.04
C PHE A 316 -22.16 11.39 2.17
N ASP A 317 -22.07 10.11 2.58
CA ASP A 317 -21.18 9.66 3.66
C ASP A 317 -19.70 9.87 3.29
N VAL A 318 -19.32 9.58 2.04
CA VAL A 318 -17.98 9.82 1.51
C VAL A 318 -17.66 11.31 1.46
N LEU A 319 -18.59 12.14 0.96
CA LEU A 319 -18.45 13.60 0.94
C LEU A 319 -18.29 14.19 2.34
N GLN A 320 -19.12 13.76 3.31
CA GLN A 320 -19.02 14.22 4.69
C GLN A 320 -17.70 13.78 5.33
N THR A 321 -17.25 12.55 5.07
CA THR A 321 -15.97 12.04 5.59
C THR A 321 -14.78 12.79 4.99
N ALA A 322 -14.84 13.12 3.70
CA ALA A 322 -13.84 13.96 3.05
C ALA A 322 -13.76 15.33 3.72
N ASN A 323 -14.92 15.95 4.02
CA ASN A 323 -14.96 17.20 4.78
C ASN A 323 -14.34 17.07 6.18
N PHE A 324 -14.62 15.98 6.92
CA PHE A 324 -13.97 15.70 8.20
C PHE A 324 -12.44 15.63 8.07
N PHE A 325 -11.91 14.94 7.05
CA PHE A 325 -10.46 14.85 6.81
C PHE A 325 -9.86 16.22 6.48
N LEU A 326 -10.55 16.98 5.63
CA LEU A 326 -10.15 18.32 5.20
C LEU A 326 -10.10 19.32 6.37
N LYS A 327 -11.13 19.34 7.21
CA LYS A 327 -11.29 20.29 8.30
C LYS A 327 -10.70 19.80 9.60
N SER A 328 -11.29 18.77 10.20
CA SER A 328 -10.96 18.33 11.56
C SER A 328 -9.65 17.56 11.65
N CYS A 329 -9.22 16.91 10.57
CA CYS A 329 -7.86 16.34 10.51
C CYS A 329 -6.81 17.31 9.96
N ASN A 330 -7.20 18.55 9.66
CA ASN A 330 -6.33 19.63 9.20
C ASN A 330 -5.60 19.36 7.86
N PHE A 331 -6.20 18.54 6.97
CA PHE A 331 -5.56 18.25 5.69
C PHE A 331 -5.45 19.49 4.80
N ILE A 332 -6.36 20.47 4.93
CA ILE A 332 -6.30 21.75 4.19
C ILE A 332 -4.96 22.45 4.40
N GLU A 333 -4.53 22.63 5.65
CA GLU A 333 -3.27 23.32 5.96
C GLU A 333 -2.04 22.45 5.60
N ILE A 334 -2.13 21.14 5.85
CA ILE A 334 -1.04 20.19 5.61
C ILE A 334 -0.67 20.16 4.12
N ALA A 335 -1.67 20.01 3.24
CA ALA A 335 -1.47 19.90 1.80
C ALA A 335 -1.64 21.22 1.04
N ALA A 336 -1.86 22.34 1.75
CA ALA A 336 -2.14 23.65 1.16
C ALA A 336 -3.29 23.59 0.12
N ILE A 337 -4.41 22.98 0.50
CA ILE A 337 -5.63 22.86 -0.31
C ILE A 337 -6.25 24.24 -0.47
N ASN A 338 -6.36 24.74 -1.71
CA ASN A 338 -7.04 26.00 -2.01
C ASN A 338 -8.53 25.75 -2.32
N GLU A 339 -9.28 26.81 -2.59
CA GLU A 339 -10.72 26.74 -2.87
C GLU A 339 -11.03 25.95 -4.16
N PHE A 340 -10.15 25.99 -5.15
CA PHE A 340 -10.29 25.23 -6.40
C PHE A 340 -10.07 23.72 -6.17
N ASP A 341 -9.06 23.34 -5.39
CA ASP A 341 -8.84 21.96 -4.96
C ASP A 341 -10.05 21.47 -4.15
N LEU A 342 -10.54 22.30 -3.22
CA LEU A 342 -11.66 21.96 -2.35
C LEU A 342 -12.95 21.73 -3.14
N CYS A 343 -13.24 22.62 -4.11
CA CYS A 343 -14.32 22.45 -5.08
C CYS A 343 -14.22 21.09 -5.78
N THR A 344 -13.04 20.80 -6.32
CA THR A 344 -12.76 19.58 -7.09
C THR A 344 -12.90 18.32 -6.23
N ILE A 345 -12.39 18.34 -4.99
CA ILE A 345 -12.49 17.23 -4.05
C ILE A 345 -13.95 16.93 -3.69
N TYR A 346 -14.74 17.95 -3.35
CA TYR A 346 -16.15 17.77 -2.99
C TYR A 346 -16.98 17.24 -4.16
N ILE A 347 -16.77 17.76 -5.37
CA ILE A 347 -17.46 17.26 -6.56
C ILE A 347 -17.06 15.81 -6.85
N SER A 348 -15.77 15.48 -6.77
CA SER A 348 -15.26 14.13 -7.01
C SER A 348 -15.83 13.13 -6.00
N ALA A 349 -15.82 13.47 -4.70
CA ALA A 349 -16.41 12.62 -3.66
C ALA A 349 -17.90 12.37 -3.87
N ALA A 350 -18.65 13.40 -4.28
CA ALA A 350 -20.08 13.27 -4.58
C ALA A 350 -20.37 12.48 -5.87
N CYS A 351 -19.39 12.33 -6.77
CA CYS A 351 -19.55 11.70 -8.08
C CYS A 351 -18.85 10.33 -8.22
N HIS A 352 -18.06 9.89 -7.23
CA HIS A 352 -17.16 8.74 -7.40
C HIS A 352 -17.88 7.44 -7.78
N ASP A 353 -19.14 7.30 -7.40
CA ASP A 353 -20.03 6.17 -7.70
C ASP A 353 -21.28 6.55 -8.54
N TYR A 354 -21.21 7.68 -9.25
CA TYR A 354 -22.36 8.18 -10.01
C TYR A 354 -22.82 7.18 -11.07
N ASP A 355 -24.12 6.85 -11.12
CA ASP A 355 -24.71 5.83 -12.02
C ASP A 355 -24.23 4.38 -11.74
N HIS A 356 -23.90 4.04 -10.49
CA HIS A 356 -23.52 2.67 -10.11
C HIS A 356 -24.68 1.66 -10.30
N PRO A 357 -24.46 0.48 -10.92
CA PRO A 357 -25.52 -0.50 -11.23
C PRO A 357 -25.85 -1.47 -10.09
N GLY A 358 -25.17 -1.37 -8.95
CA GLY A 358 -25.36 -2.24 -7.78
C GLY A 358 -24.67 -3.60 -7.89
N VAL A 359 -23.70 -3.73 -8.80
CA VAL A 359 -22.88 -4.92 -9.04
C VAL A 359 -21.43 -4.49 -9.27
N ASN A 360 -20.47 -5.34 -8.91
CA ASN A 360 -19.04 -5.01 -8.99
C ASN A 360 -18.43 -5.22 -10.39
N ASN A 361 -17.21 -4.71 -10.59
CA ASN A 361 -16.44 -4.86 -11.84
C ASN A 361 -16.35 -6.34 -12.31
N ALA A 362 -16.17 -7.30 -11.40
CA ALA A 362 -16.08 -8.72 -11.75
C ALA A 362 -17.37 -9.25 -12.40
N PHE A 363 -18.54 -8.85 -11.90
CA PHE A 363 -19.82 -9.20 -12.49
C PHE A 363 -19.98 -8.63 -13.90
N ILE A 364 -19.68 -7.34 -14.06
CA ILE A 364 -19.84 -6.62 -15.33
C ILE A 364 -18.94 -7.24 -16.42
N ILE A 365 -17.72 -7.62 -16.05
CA ILE A 365 -16.77 -8.33 -16.94
C ILE A 365 -17.28 -9.74 -17.27
N ASN A 366 -17.64 -10.53 -16.25
CA ASN A 366 -18.05 -11.93 -16.45
C ASN A 366 -19.35 -12.07 -17.26
N THR A 367 -20.20 -11.05 -17.25
CA THR A 367 -21.44 -10.99 -18.03
C THR A 367 -21.27 -10.35 -19.41
N SER A 368 -20.05 -9.92 -19.77
CA SER A 368 -19.77 -9.21 -21.02
C SER A 368 -20.66 -7.98 -21.23
N HIS A 369 -20.95 -7.27 -20.14
CA HIS A 369 -21.81 -6.10 -20.15
C HIS A 369 -21.19 -4.97 -21.00
N GLU A 370 -22.01 -4.13 -21.62
CA GLU A 370 -21.57 -3.08 -22.55
C GLU A 370 -20.53 -2.12 -21.93
N ILE A 371 -20.67 -1.82 -20.64
CA ILE A 371 -19.72 -0.97 -19.89
C ILE A 371 -18.32 -1.62 -19.84
N ALA A 372 -18.23 -2.95 -19.61
CA ALA A 372 -16.94 -3.66 -19.61
C ALA A 372 -16.29 -3.66 -21.00
N LEU A 373 -17.08 -3.86 -22.06
CA LEU A 373 -16.59 -3.78 -23.44
C LEU A 373 -16.09 -2.36 -23.79
N THR A 374 -16.79 -1.33 -23.31
CA THR A 374 -16.42 0.08 -23.53
C THR A 374 -15.07 0.42 -22.90
N TYR A 375 -14.83 -0.05 -21.67
CA TYR A 375 -13.61 0.24 -20.91
C TYR A 375 -12.56 -0.86 -20.92
N ASN A 376 -12.74 -1.89 -21.77
CA ASN A 376 -11.79 -2.99 -21.99
C ASN A 376 -11.34 -3.65 -20.67
N ASP A 377 -12.30 -3.91 -19.78
CA ASP A 377 -12.10 -4.52 -18.47
C ASP A 377 -11.15 -3.76 -17.51
N GLN A 378 -10.80 -2.50 -17.80
CA GLN A 378 -9.91 -1.68 -16.97
C GLN A 378 -10.71 -0.67 -16.14
N SER A 379 -10.67 -0.79 -14.80
CA SER A 379 -11.38 0.10 -13.86
C SER A 379 -12.77 0.48 -14.37
N VAL A 380 -13.57 -0.54 -14.67
CA VAL A 380 -14.74 -0.43 -15.57
C VAL A 380 -15.76 0.55 -15.02
N LEU A 381 -16.13 0.39 -13.75
CA LEU A 381 -17.08 1.25 -13.06
C LEU A 381 -16.50 2.63 -12.79
N GLU A 382 -15.23 2.74 -12.37
CA GLU A 382 -14.63 4.03 -12.04
C GLU A 382 -14.47 4.91 -13.29
N ASN A 383 -14.14 4.31 -14.45
CA ASN A 383 -14.18 5.00 -15.73
C ASN A 383 -15.60 5.39 -16.14
N HIS A 384 -16.59 4.53 -15.87
CA HIS A 384 -18.00 4.82 -16.12
C HIS A 384 -18.48 6.00 -15.30
N HIS A 385 -18.24 6.02 -13.98
CA HIS A 385 -18.58 7.12 -13.07
C HIS A 385 -17.97 8.44 -13.56
N ALA A 386 -16.65 8.46 -13.80
CA ALA A 386 -15.96 9.64 -14.32
C ALA A 386 -16.55 10.09 -15.67
N SER A 387 -16.78 9.17 -16.61
CA SER A 387 -17.36 9.49 -17.91
C SER A 387 -18.76 10.08 -17.78
N LYS A 388 -19.63 9.47 -16.97
CA LYS A 388 -20.99 9.93 -16.72
C LYS A 388 -21.03 11.30 -16.06
N THR A 389 -20.12 11.57 -15.11
CA THR A 389 -19.98 12.91 -14.52
C THR A 389 -19.67 13.96 -15.58
N PHE A 390 -18.68 13.74 -16.45
CA PHE A 390 -18.35 14.71 -17.50
C PHE A 390 -19.41 14.79 -18.61
N GLN A 391 -20.20 13.73 -18.83
CA GLN A 391 -21.33 13.79 -19.76
C GLN A 391 -22.41 14.77 -19.30
N LEU A 392 -22.53 15.05 -17.99
CA LEU A 392 -23.46 16.06 -17.48
C LEU A 392 -23.16 17.45 -18.03
N PHE A 393 -21.88 17.77 -18.26
CA PHE A 393 -21.46 19.08 -18.77
C PHE A 393 -21.81 19.30 -20.25
N ASN A 394 -22.34 18.29 -20.95
CA ASN A 394 -22.91 18.50 -22.28
C ASN A 394 -24.22 19.30 -22.23
N ASP A 395 -24.90 19.36 -21.08
CA ASP A 395 -26.01 20.27 -20.83
C ASP A 395 -25.48 21.57 -20.23
N GLN A 396 -25.72 22.69 -20.91
CA GLN A 396 -25.29 24.02 -20.47
C GLN A 396 -25.88 24.42 -19.10
N ASN A 397 -27.01 23.82 -18.69
CA ASN A 397 -27.59 24.07 -17.37
C ASN A 397 -26.91 23.29 -16.23
N LEU A 398 -25.95 22.42 -16.57
CA LEU A 398 -25.21 21.57 -15.63
C LEU A 398 -23.69 21.74 -15.75
N ASP A 399 -23.20 22.45 -16.78
CA ASP A 399 -21.78 22.69 -17.00
C ASP A 399 -21.21 23.71 -16.01
N ILE A 400 -20.82 23.24 -14.84
CA ILE A 400 -20.14 24.03 -13.82
C ILE A 400 -18.75 24.51 -14.24
N THR A 401 -18.24 24.09 -15.40
CA THR A 401 -16.92 24.46 -15.92
C THR A 401 -16.99 25.50 -17.04
N ALA A 402 -18.20 25.99 -17.38
CA ALA A 402 -18.44 26.89 -18.51
C ALA A 402 -17.57 28.17 -18.48
N ASN A 403 -17.28 28.71 -17.29
CA ASN A 403 -16.46 29.91 -17.11
C ASN A 403 -14.98 29.61 -16.81
N PHE A 404 -14.58 28.34 -16.75
CA PHE A 404 -13.18 27.99 -16.43
C PHE A 404 -12.26 28.37 -17.60
N THR A 405 -11.06 28.86 -17.26
CA THR A 405 -9.99 28.93 -18.26
C THR A 405 -9.63 27.53 -18.73
N LYS A 406 -8.93 27.44 -19.87
CA LYS A 406 -8.48 26.15 -20.41
C LYS A 406 -7.59 25.39 -19.41
N GLU A 407 -6.74 26.12 -18.69
CA GLU A 407 -5.85 25.58 -17.66
C GLU A 407 -6.65 25.10 -16.45
N GLN A 408 -7.64 25.86 -15.98
CA GLN A 408 -8.53 25.46 -14.90
C GLN A 408 -9.33 24.20 -15.28
N TYR A 409 -9.98 24.19 -16.45
CA TYR A 409 -10.73 23.01 -16.90
C TYR A 409 -9.83 21.77 -17.00
N ARG A 410 -8.61 21.93 -17.54
CA ARG A 410 -7.65 20.83 -17.61
C ARG A 410 -7.28 20.31 -16.23
N SER A 411 -6.93 21.20 -15.30
CA SER A 411 -6.57 20.83 -13.92
C SER A 411 -7.73 20.17 -13.19
N PHE A 412 -8.94 20.74 -13.29
CA PHE A 412 -10.17 20.17 -12.73
C PHE A 412 -10.39 18.77 -13.27
N ARG A 413 -10.35 18.60 -14.60
CA ARG A 413 -10.59 17.32 -15.25
C ARG A 413 -9.57 16.26 -14.86
N GLU A 414 -8.28 16.61 -14.87
CA GLU A 414 -7.20 15.69 -14.47
C GLU A 414 -7.39 15.22 -13.02
N MET A 415 -7.71 16.14 -12.11
CA MET A 415 -7.89 15.84 -10.69
C MET A 415 -9.15 15.01 -10.41
N VAL A 416 -10.30 15.33 -11.00
CA VAL A 416 -11.54 14.53 -10.86
C VAL A 416 -11.30 13.10 -11.35
N ILE A 417 -10.69 12.94 -12.53
CA ILE A 417 -10.40 11.60 -13.08
C ILE A 417 -9.44 10.84 -12.16
N SER A 418 -8.38 11.49 -11.65
CA SER A 418 -7.43 10.84 -10.74
C SER A 418 -8.12 10.34 -9.47
N ILE A 419 -8.95 11.19 -8.85
CA ILE A 419 -9.67 10.86 -7.62
C ILE A 419 -10.62 9.69 -7.84
N ILE A 420 -11.50 9.76 -8.85
CA ILE A 420 -12.49 8.70 -9.10
C ILE A 420 -11.79 7.39 -9.48
N LEU A 421 -10.75 7.42 -10.34
CA LEU A 421 -10.02 6.20 -10.70
C LEU A 421 -9.20 5.60 -9.56
N SER A 422 -8.94 6.36 -8.49
CA SER A 422 -8.22 5.89 -7.31
C SER A 422 -9.09 5.09 -6.34
N THR A 423 -10.42 5.16 -6.46
CA THR A 423 -11.35 4.36 -5.62
C THR A 423 -11.44 2.90 -6.06
N ASP A 424 -10.87 2.55 -7.22
CA ASP A 424 -10.79 1.17 -7.70
C ASP A 424 -10.00 0.27 -6.72
N MET A 425 -10.72 -0.61 -6.03
CA MET A 425 -10.17 -1.56 -5.06
C MET A 425 -9.13 -2.52 -5.64
N ALA A 426 -9.07 -2.74 -6.96
CA ALA A 426 -8.01 -3.51 -7.59
C ALA A 426 -6.64 -2.81 -7.50
N LYS A 427 -6.61 -1.48 -7.38
CA LYS A 427 -5.38 -0.68 -7.27
C LYS A 427 -4.91 -0.45 -5.84
N HIS A 428 -5.81 -0.61 -4.86
CA HIS A 428 -5.60 -0.38 -3.42
C HIS A 428 -4.19 -0.72 -2.90
N PHE A 429 -3.76 -1.98 -3.03
CA PHE A 429 -2.45 -2.40 -2.51
C PHE A 429 -1.28 -1.76 -3.25
N SER A 430 -1.42 -1.56 -4.55
CA SER A 430 -0.37 -0.95 -5.38
C SER A 430 -0.20 0.53 -5.04
N ASP A 431 -1.30 1.25 -4.80
CA ASP A 431 -1.26 2.67 -4.48
C ASP A 431 -0.78 2.91 -3.05
N ILE A 432 -1.18 2.06 -2.10
CA ILE A 432 -0.59 2.07 -0.74
C ILE A 432 0.92 1.83 -0.80
N ALA A 433 1.39 0.89 -1.63
CA ALA A 433 2.82 0.61 -1.75
C ALA A 433 3.58 1.79 -2.35
N LYS A 434 3.05 2.42 -3.41
CA LYS A 434 3.63 3.64 -4.01
C LYS A 434 3.70 4.77 -2.98
N LEU A 435 2.62 5.02 -2.25
CA LEU A 435 2.56 6.06 -1.22
C LEU A 435 3.56 5.78 -0.10
N LYS A 436 3.62 4.56 0.44
CA LYS A 436 4.64 4.18 1.45
C LYS A 436 6.06 4.44 0.97
N SER A 437 6.36 4.05 -0.28
CA SER A 437 7.67 4.31 -0.88
C SER A 437 7.95 5.81 -0.95
N ARG A 438 6.95 6.60 -1.34
CA ARG A 438 7.09 8.05 -1.53
C ARG A 438 7.19 8.82 -0.21
N LEU A 439 6.52 8.38 0.85
CA LEU A 439 6.68 8.93 2.20
C LEU A 439 8.08 8.68 2.77
N GLY A 440 8.81 7.67 2.27
CA GLY A 440 10.15 7.32 2.73
C GLY A 440 11.29 8.06 2.03
N THR A 441 11.00 8.91 1.05
CA THR A 441 12.02 9.64 0.27
C THR A 441 12.22 11.07 0.78
N ASP A 442 13.47 11.56 0.76
CA ASP A 442 13.86 12.87 1.31
C ASP A 442 13.19 14.08 0.62
N ASP A 443 12.77 13.93 -0.63
CA ASP A 443 12.15 14.98 -1.43
C ASP A 443 10.62 14.88 -1.46
N TYR A 444 10.00 14.18 -0.49
CA TYR A 444 8.55 14.14 -0.30
C TYR A 444 7.98 15.56 -0.10
N ASP A 445 6.98 15.91 -0.91
CA ASP A 445 6.39 17.23 -0.96
C ASP A 445 4.88 17.15 -1.19
N ILE A 446 4.15 17.07 -0.09
CA ILE A 446 2.69 17.05 -0.02
C ILE A 446 2.02 18.35 -0.50
N LYS A 447 2.76 19.47 -0.56
CA LYS A 447 2.24 20.76 -1.03
C LYS A 447 2.48 20.98 -2.52
N GLY A 448 3.43 20.24 -3.09
CA GLY A 448 3.74 20.24 -4.51
C GLY A 448 3.42 18.91 -5.16
N LYS A 449 4.46 18.17 -5.56
CA LYS A 449 4.33 17.05 -6.52
C LYS A 449 3.63 15.80 -5.98
N ASP A 450 3.49 15.64 -4.66
CA ASP A 450 2.78 14.50 -4.06
C ASP A 450 1.36 14.81 -3.63
N LYS A 451 0.95 16.07 -3.76
CA LYS A 451 -0.36 16.55 -3.32
C LYS A 451 -1.51 15.71 -3.90
N GLN A 452 -1.49 15.45 -5.21
CA GLN A 452 -2.53 14.68 -5.88
C GLN A 452 -2.64 13.25 -5.32
N MET A 453 -1.52 12.55 -5.17
CA MET A 453 -1.51 11.18 -4.63
C MET A 453 -2.04 11.12 -3.19
N CYS A 454 -1.76 12.14 -2.38
CA CYS A 454 -2.31 12.25 -1.03
C CYS A 454 -3.83 12.51 -1.04
N ILE A 455 -4.32 13.34 -1.97
CA ILE A 455 -5.75 13.60 -2.16
C ILE A 455 -6.47 12.31 -2.59
N ASP A 456 -5.95 11.64 -3.62
CA ASP A 456 -6.47 10.36 -4.12
C ASP A 456 -6.59 9.34 -2.99
N THR A 457 -5.52 9.18 -2.19
CA THR A 457 -5.50 8.25 -1.06
C THR A 457 -6.52 8.63 0.03
N ILE A 458 -6.71 9.92 0.29
CA ILE A 458 -7.70 10.38 1.27
C ILE A 458 -9.11 10.06 0.82
N ILE A 459 -9.45 10.27 -0.45
CA ILE A 459 -10.79 9.95 -0.95
C ILE A 459 -11.02 8.45 -1.00
N HIS A 460 -10.02 7.67 -1.42
CA HIS A 460 -10.06 6.21 -1.28
C HIS A 460 -10.34 5.77 0.17
N ALA A 461 -9.73 6.42 1.15
CA ALA A 461 -9.99 6.13 2.56
C ALA A 461 -11.37 6.57 3.03
N CYS A 462 -11.90 7.68 2.50
CA CYS A 462 -13.27 8.13 2.78
C CYS A 462 -14.30 7.11 2.28
N ASP A 463 -14.06 6.54 1.10
CA ASP A 463 -14.90 5.51 0.50
C ASP A 463 -14.95 4.23 1.36
N VAL A 464 -13.81 3.76 1.84
CA VAL A 464 -13.74 2.59 2.75
C VAL A 464 -13.82 2.96 4.24
N SER A 465 -14.40 4.11 4.59
CA SER A 465 -14.32 4.66 5.96
C SER A 465 -15.27 4.03 6.97
N ASN A 466 -16.24 3.21 6.53
CA ASN A 466 -17.30 2.71 7.42
C ASN A 466 -16.74 2.05 8.71
N PRO A 467 -15.65 1.26 8.70
CA PRO A 467 -15.11 0.67 9.92
C PRO A 467 -14.51 1.65 10.94
N VAL A 468 -14.27 2.90 10.54
CA VAL A 468 -13.76 3.97 11.42
C VAL A 468 -14.90 4.78 12.03
N LYS A 469 -16.12 4.65 11.51
CA LYS A 469 -17.32 5.32 12.03
C LYS A 469 -17.77 4.71 13.36
N THR A 470 -18.74 5.35 14.02
CA THR A 470 -19.39 4.79 15.21
C THR A 470 -20.02 3.44 14.87
N TRP A 471 -20.12 2.56 15.88
CA TRP A 471 -20.63 1.19 15.68
C TRP A 471 -22.00 1.14 15.00
N ASN A 472 -22.92 2.04 15.37
CA ASN A 472 -24.28 2.04 14.83
C ASN A 472 -24.32 2.38 13.34
N VAL A 473 -23.45 3.31 12.91
CA VAL A 473 -23.30 3.68 11.49
C VAL A 473 -22.59 2.54 10.74
N TYR A 474 -21.47 2.05 11.28
CA TYR A 474 -20.71 0.98 10.65
C TYR A 474 -21.52 -0.30 10.46
N GLN A 475 -22.27 -0.74 11.48
CA GLN A 475 -23.08 -1.95 11.42
C GLN A 475 -24.12 -1.88 10.29
N GLN A 476 -24.78 -0.74 10.13
CA GLN A 476 -25.75 -0.53 9.06
C GLN A 476 -25.09 -0.58 7.67
N TRP A 477 -23.95 0.08 7.50
CA TRP A 477 -23.20 0.03 6.23
C TRP A 477 -22.70 -1.37 5.90
N ALA A 478 -22.17 -2.11 6.88
CA ALA A 478 -21.73 -3.49 6.71
C ALA A 478 -22.88 -4.41 6.27
N HIS A 479 -24.09 -4.21 6.78
CA HIS A 479 -25.27 -4.95 6.33
C HIS A 479 -25.73 -4.54 4.93
N ARG A 480 -25.70 -3.25 4.60
CA ARG A 480 -26.05 -2.74 3.27
C ARG A 480 -25.12 -3.28 2.19
N VAL A 481 -23.79 -3.22 2.39
CA VAL A 481 -22.81 -3.70 1.40
C VAL A 481 -22.91 -5.21 1.17
N LEU A 482 -23.04 -6.00 2.24
CA LEU A 482 -23.19 -7.45 2.10
C LEU A 482 -24.53 -7.83 1.46
N SER A 483 -25.60 -7.09 1.76
CA SER A 483 -26.89 -7.33 1.12
C SER A 483 -26.85 -7.04 -0.37
N GLU A 484 -26.09 -6.03 -0.80
CA GLU A 484 -25.85 -5.75 -2.22
C GLU A 484 -25.03 -6.87 -2.89
N PHE A 485 -23.93 -7.31 -2.26
CA PHE A 485 -23.15 -8.45 -2.74
C PHE A 485 -24.01 -9.72 -2.84
N TRP A 486 -24.92 -9.94 -1.90
CA TRP A 486 -25.82 -11.08 -1.95
C TRP A 486 -26.90 -10.96 -3.03
N SER A 487 -27.36 -9.73 -3.32
CA SER A 487 -28.22 -9.47 -4.47
C SER A 487 -27.50 -9.81 -5.78
N GLN A 488 -26.24 -9.39 -5.92
CA GLN A 488 -25.38 -9.79 -7.05
C GLN A 488 -25.23 -11.32 -7.12
N GLY A 489 -24.90 -11.98 -6.01
CA GLY A 489 -24.70 -13.43 -6.01
C GLY A 489 -25.96 -14.24 -6.34
N ASP A 490 -27.14 -13.71 -6.03
CA ASP A 490 -28.41 -14.30 -6.46
C ASP A 490 -28.61 -14.18 -7.98
N GLN A 491 -28.22 -13.05 -8.57
CA GLN A 491 -28.21 -12.87 -10.02
C GLN A 491 -27.22 -13.84 -10.68
N GLU A 492 -25.98 -13.93 -10.18
CA GLU A 492 -24.95 -14.87 -10.65
C GLU A 492 -25.46 -16.32 -10.61
N ARG A 493 -26.10 -16.71 -9.50
CA ARG A 493 -26.70 -18.04 -9.34
C ARG A 493 -27.82 -18.30 -10.35
N SER A 494 -28.67 -17.31 -10.60
CA SER A 494 -29.79 -17.43 -11.55
C SER A 494 -29.33 -17.58 -13.01
N GLN A 495 -28.18 -16.98 -13.35
CA GLN A 495 -27.56 -17.06 -14.67
C GLN A 495 -26.67 -18.31 -14.83
N GLY A 496 -26.46 -19.07 -13.75
CA GLY A 496 -25.60 -20.26 -13.76
C GLY A 496 -24.11 -19.94 -13.90
N ILE A 497 -23.69 -18.71 -13.57
CA ILE A 497 -22.28 -18.31 -13.56
C ILE A 497 -21.67 -18.50 -12.17
N GLN A 498 -20.34 -18.51 -12.09
CA GLN A 498 -19.63 -18.64 -10.83
C GLN A 498 -19.97 -17.46 -9.90
N ILE A 499 -20.44 -17.77 -8.69
CA ILE A 499 -20.73 -16.75 -7.69
C ILE A 499 -19.43 -16.12 -7.21
N THR A 500 -19.36 -14.79 -7.23
CA THR A 500 -18.20 -14.01 -6.82
C THR A 500 -17.94 -14.19 -5.32
N TYR A 501 -16.67 -14.12 -4.92
CA TYR A 501 -16.29 -14.23 -3.51
C TYR A 501 -17.06 -13.21 -2.64
N LEU A 502 -17.53 -13.65 -1.45
CA LEU A 502 -18.44 -12.91 -0.53
C LEU A 502 -19.87 -12.66 -1.02
N CYS A 503 -20.19 -12.91 -2.30
CA CYS A 503 -21.52 -12.67 -2.85
C CYS A 503 -22.52 -13.80 -2.54
N ASP A 504 -22.07 -14.92 -1.98
CA ASP A 504 -22.96 -16.01 -1.59
C ASP A 504 -23.46 -15.88 -0.13
N ARG A 505 -24.73 -15.49 0.03
CA ARG A 505 -25.40 -15.38 1.34
C ARG A 505 -25.48 -16.68 2.13
N TYR A 506 -25.26 -17.84 1.49
CA TYR A 506 -25.34 -19.15 2.15
C TYR A 506 -24.00 -19.65 2.69
N THR A 507 -22.90 -18.96 2.38
CA THR A 507 -21.54 -19.34 2.80
C THR A 507 -20.77 -18.20 3.45
N THR A 508 -21.22 -16.95 3.30
CA THR A 508 -20.53 -15.77 3.80
C THR A 508 -20.90 -15.45 5.25
N ASN A 509 -19.92 -15.55 6.16
CA ASN A 509 -20.10 -15.08 7.54
C ASN A 509 -19.82 -13.57 7.60
N THR A 510 -20.84 -12.78 7.90
CA THR A 510 -20.77 -11.31 8.01
C THR A 510 -19.66 -10.87 8.96
N ALA A 511 -19.64 -11.33 10.21
CA ALA A 511 -18.65 -10.92 11.19
C ALA A 511 -17.20 -11.25 10.75
N LYS A 512 -16.94 -12.47 10.25
CA LYS A 512 -15.61 -12.86 9.75
C LYS A 512 -15.18 -12.00 8.56
N SER A 513 -16.11 -11.68 7.65
CA SER A 513 -15.82 -10.81 6.50
C SER A 513 -15.40 -9.40 6.93
N GLN A 514 -16.10 -8.80 7.91
CA GLN A 514 -15.79 -7.47 8.41
C GLN A 514 -14.46 -7.43 9.19
N VAL A 515 -14.17 -8.47 9.98
CA VAL A 515 -12.86 -8.62 10.66
C VAL A 515 -11.73 -8.70 9.63
N GLY A 516 -11.89 -9.50 8.58
CA GLY A 516 -10.91 -9.61 7.49
C GLY A 516 -10.74 -8.30 6.72
N PHE A 517 -11.83 -7.59 6.43
CA PHE A 517 -11.80 -6.29 5.75
C PHE A 517 -11.02 -5.25 6.57
N ILE A 518 -11.23 -5.19 7.89
CA ILE A 518 -10.46 -4.32 8.77
C ILE A 518 -8.97 -4.68 8.74
N ASP A 519 -8.63 -5.96 8.89
CA ASP A 519 -7.23 -6.40 9.04
C ASP A 519 -6.41 -6.26 7.76
N PHE A 520 -7.02 -6.46 6.59
CA PHE A 520 -6.29 -6.52 5.33
C PHE A 520 -6.43 -5.27 4.47
N ILE A 521 -7.49 -4.48 4.65
CA ILE A 521 -7.78 -3.30 3.81
C ILE A 521 -7.71 -2.02 4.65
N VAL A 522 -8.62 -1.88 5.62
CA VAL A 522 -8.86 -0.57 6.25
C VAL A 522 -7.74 -0.17 7.20
N LYS A 523 -7.37 -1.04 8.15
CA LYS A 523 -6.34 -0.69 9.14
C LYS A 523 -4.98 -0.38 8.48
N PRO A 524 -4.46 -1.20 7.54
CA PRO A 524 -3.20 -0.89 6.85
C PRO A 524 -3.22 0.42 6.06
N LEU A 525 -4.36 0.77 5.44
CA LEU A 525 -4.52 2.04 4.73
C LEU A 525 -4.43 3.22 5.69
N TYR A 526 -5.21 3.21 6.77
CA TYR A 526 -5.24 4.30 7.73
C TYR A 526 -3.92 4.46 8.49
N GLU A 527 -3.20 3.36 8.77
CA GLU A 527 -1.85 3.40 9.33
C GLU A 527 -0.86 4.17 8.43
N VAL A 528 -1.00 4.05 7.11
CA VAL A 528 -0.17 4.80 6.16
C VAL A 528 -0.55 6.27 6.13
N ILE A 529 -1.85 6.56 6.08
CA ILE A 529 -2.36 7.93 6.04
C ILE A 529 -1.95 8.71 7.30
N CYS A 530 -1.92 8.04 8.46
CA CYS A 530 -1.45 8.62 9.72
C CYS A 530 -0.01 9.16 9.69
N ASN A 531 0.80 8.83 8.67
CA ASN A 531 2.16 9.39 8.52
C ASN A 531 2.14 10.84 8.01
N PHE A 532 1.15 11.23 7.20
CA PHE A 532 1.02 12.60 6.71
C PHE A 532 -0.23 13.32 7.24
N LEU A 533 -1.18 12.60 7.83
CA LEU A 533 -2.39 13.14 8.46
C LEU A 533 -2.50 12.64 9.92
N PRO A 534 -1.69 13.19 10.85
CA PRO A 534 -1.48 12.61 12.18
C PRO A 534 -2.73 12.62 13.07
N GLU A 535 -3.68 13.55 12.86
CA GLU A 535 -4.93 13.64 13.63
C GLU A 535 -5.79 12.38 13.53
N LEU A 536 -5.66 11.60 12.44
CA LEU A 536 -6.38 10.34 12.31
C LEU A 536 -5.97 9.27 13.33
N LYS A 537 -4.78 9.41 13.96
CA LYS A 537 -4.33 8.50 15.01
C LYS A 537 -5.31 8.44 16.18
N ASN A 538 -6.00 9.54 16.46
CA ASN A 538 -7.00 9.66 17.52
C ASN A 538 -8.21 8.72 17.30
N TYR A 539 -8.45 8.31 16.05
CA TYR A 539 -9.59 7.49 15.65
C TYR A 539 -9.20 6.03 15.35
N MET A 540 -7.92 5.69 15.35
CA MET A 540 -7.45 4.31 15.11
C MET A 540 -7.98 3.32 16.16
N GLN A 541 -8.19 3.77 17.41
CA GLN A 541 -8.79 2.93 18.45
C GLN A 541 -10.26 2.57 18.15
N GLN A 542 -10.98 3.41 17.41
CA GLN A 542 -12.36 3.12 16.99
C GLN A 542 -12.41 1.90 16.05
N ILE A 543 -11.43 1.79 15.14
CA ILE A 543 -11.28 0.63 14.23
C ILE A 543 -11.10 -0.66 15.04
N ASP A 544 -10.20 -0.64 16.03
CA ASP A 544 -9.94 -1.80 16.89
C ASP A 544 -11.16 -2.17 17.74
N SER A 545 -11.88 -1.17 18.26
CA SER A 545 -13.11 -1.36 19.04
C SER A 545 -14.23 -1.97 18.18
N ASN A 546 -14.40 -1.48 16.95
CA ASN A 546 -15.38 -2.02 16.01
C ASN A 546 -15.02 -3.45 15.56
N LYS A 547 -13.73 -3.73 15.34
CA LYS A 547 -13.23 -5.08 15.06
C LYS A 547 -13.56 -6.04 16.21
N GLN A 548 -13.36 -5.62 17.45
CA GLN A 548 -13.68 -6.44 18.62
C GLN A 548 -15.18 -6.79 18.65
N LYS A 549 -16.06 -5.82 18.44
CA LYS A 549 -17.52 -6.06 18.38
C LYS A 549 -17.89 -7.06 17.29
N TRP A 550 -17.27 -6.98 16.10
CA TRP A 550 -17.48 -8.00 15.07
C TRP A 550 -16.97 -9.38 15.49
N ASN A 551 -15.79 -9.47 16.13
CA ASN A 551 -15.28 -10.74 16.66
C ASN A 551 -16.25 -11.39 17.66
N GLU A 552 -16.88 -10.60 18.53
CA GLU A 552 -17.89 -11.07 19.49
C GLU A 552 -19.14 -11.64 18.79
N LEU A 553 -19.45 -11.17 17.58
CA LEU A 553 -20.58 -11.64 16.77
C LEU A 553 -20.26 -12.84 15.87
N VAL A 554 -19.01 -13.32 15.82
CA VAL A 554 -18.60 -14.40 14.90
C VAL A 554 -19.41 -15.68 15.13
N SER A 555 -19.57 -16.08 16.39
CA SER A 555 -20.33 -17.29 16.76
C SER A 555 -21.80 -17.19 16.40
N PHE A 556 -22.40 -16.00 16.56
CA PHE A 556 -23.78 -15.71 16.16
C PHE A 556 -23.97 -15.94 14.66
N TYR A 557 -23.10 -15.39 13.81
CA TYR A 557 -23.21 -15.57 12.35
C TYR A 557 -22.83 -16.99 11.88
N ASP A 558 -21.97 -17.71 12.62
CA ASP A 558 -21.72 -19.13 12.32
C ASP A 558 -22.98 -19.97 12.56
N GLN A 559 -23.69 -19.75 13.68
CA GLN A 559 -24.96 -20.42 13.97
C GLN A 559 -26.06 -20.05 12.97
N ASP A 560 -26.11 -18.78 12.55
CA ASP A 560 -27.10 -18.33 11.57
C ASP A 560 -26.90 -19.02 10.20
N LEU A 561 -25.65 -19.15 9.74
CA LEU A 561 -25.34 -19.90 8.52
C LEU A 561 -25.72 -21.38 8.63
N GLU A 562 -25.45 -22.03 9.77
CA GLU A 562 -25.90 -23.41 10.01
C GLU A 562 -27.42 -23.54 9.96
N ARG A 563 -28.14 -22.60 10.58
CA ARG A 563 -29.61 -22.54 10.55
C ARG A 563 -30.13 -22.44 9.12
N ILE A 564 -29.56 -21.54 8.32
CA ILE A 564 -29.95 -21.36 6.91
C ILE A 564 -29.69 -22.62 6.09
N LYS A 565 -28.52 -23.27 6.27
CA LYS A 565 -28.19 -24.53 5.58
C LYS A 565 -29.17 -25.65 5.91
N ASN A 566 -29.53 -25.79 7.19
CA ASN A 566 -30.52 -26.78 7.63
C ASN A 566 -31.90 -26.53 7.02
N GLN A 567 -32.35 -25.27 6.93
CA GLN A 567 -33.61 -24.92 6.28
C GLN A 567 -33.62 -25.26 4.79
N ILE A 568 -32.53 -24.98 4.08
CA ILE A 568 -32.40 -25.31 2.65
C ILE A 568 -32.45 -26.82 2.44
N GLN A 569 -31.72 -27.59 3.27
CA GLN A 569 -31.72 -29.05 3.18
C GLN A 569 -33.11 -29.63 3.42
N GLN A 570 -33.87 -29.11 4.39
CA GLN A 570 -35.26 -29.51 4.65
C GLN A 570 -36.18 -29.19 3.45
N LEU A 571 -36.05 -28.01 2.85
CA LEU A 571 -36.84 -27.60 1.68
C LEU A 571 -36.52 -28.44 0.42
N GLN A 572 -35.26 -28.87 0.28
CA GLN A 572 -34.87 -29.77 -0.81
C GLN A 572 -35.43 -31.16 -0.60
N GLN A 573 -35.41 -31.68 0.64
CA GLN A 573 -36.00 -32.97 0.99
C GLN A 573 -37.54 -32.98 0.82
N SER A 574 -38.22 -31.87 1.13
CA SER A 574 -39.68 -31.78 0.98
C SER A 574 -40.17 -31.61 -0.45
N LYS A 575 -39.31 -31.18 -1.39
CA LYS A 575 -39.61 -31.12 -2.84
C LYS A 575 -39.37 -32.44 -3.59
N ILE A 576 -38.78 -33.44 -2.94
CA ILE A 576 -38.50 -34.77 -3.51
C ILE A 576 -39.63 -35.78 -3.19
N ILE A 577 -40.58 -35.38 -2.33
CA ILE A 577 -41.84 -36.10 -2.05
C ILE A 577 -42.95 -35.45 -2.89
#